data_AF-A0A7C1SAV6-F1
#
_entry.id   AF-A0A7C1SAV6-F1
#
_cell.length_a   1.000
_cell.length_b   1.000
_cell.length_c   1.000
_cell.angle_alpha   90.00
_cell.angle_beta   90.00
_cell.angle_gamma   90.00
#
_symmetry.space_group_name_H-M   'P 1'
#
loop_
_entity.id
_entity.type
_entity.pdbx_description
1 polymer ?
#
loop_
_entity_poly.entity_id
_entity_poly.type
_entity_poly.pdbx_seq_one_letter_code
_entity_poly.pdbx_strand_id
1 'polypeptide(L)'
;MCCIAGILFKHDKRPDLGLTTGQALTEMLHAQVHRGPDSAGWALYKNIHEGEIRLRFFISQNGGLDEEILKIKKALAGQNAEIVQEQVLGCTYGVRVKYSRDIQKLSYAVGSVTELVSVGSSLDIVKDVGLPYDLAPRYDVYNFDGNHGLAHTRLATESGVHPNTSHPFWASGFSDVATVHNGQITNYWIMRRRLERRGMEFQTENDTELIAVYLAYKMSQGASLEDALRTSLEDLDGTFSYLVATEDSIGYAKDKLAAKPMVKYEDDDLIAIASEEVGINRLFPGRALDTTEPPPLTYGLWSRS
;
A
#
# COMPACT_ATOMS: atom_id res chain seq x y z
N MET A 1 -15.61 -10.34 2.22
CA MET A 1 -14.37 -10.53 1.43
C MET A 1 -13.71 -9.18 1.34
N CYS A 2 -12.39 -9.03 1.34
CA CYS A 2 -11.81 -7.69 1.27
C CYS A 2 -12.09 -6.96 -0.06
N CYS A 3 -11.88 -5.64 -0.06
CA CYS A 3 -11.89 -4.80 -1.24
C CYS A 3 -10.49 -4.27 -1.51
N ILE A 4 -10.01 -4.41 -2.75
CA ILE A 4 -8.83 -3.72 -3.28
C ILE A 4 -9.29 -2.64 -4.27
N ALA A 5 -8.62 -1.49 -4.24
CA ALA A 5 -8.78 -0.42 -5.22
C ALA A 5 -7.43 0.21 -5.55
N GLY A 6 -7.28 0.73 -6.77
CA GLY A 6 -6.11 1.46 -7.20
C GLY A 6 -6.43 2.40 -8.34
N ILE A 7 -5.73 3.53 -8.40
CA ILE A 7 -5.81 4.50 -9.49
C ILE A 7 -4.42 5.00 -9.83
N LEU A 8 -4.10 5.12 -11.11
CA LEU A 8 -2.88 5.75 -11.61
C LEU A 8 -3.22 6.67 -12.76
N PHE A 9 -2.70 7.90 -12.71
CA PHE A 9 -2.76 8.88 -13.79
C PHE A 9 -1.54 8.76 -14.68
N LYS A 10 -1.77 8.65 -15.98
CA LYS A 10 -0.75 8.44 -17.02
C LYS A 10 -0.12 9.78 -17.45
N HIS A 11 1.01 9.69 -18.12
CA HIS A 11 1.71 10.81 -18.76
C HIS A 11 2.07 11.98 -17.86
N ASP A 12 2.30 11.72 -16.56
CA ASP A 12 2.51 12.78 -15.55
C ASP A 12 1.42 13.85 -15.52
N LYS A 13 0.24 13.55 -16.06
CA LYS A 13 -0.88 14.48 -16.17
C LYS A 13 -2.03 13.98 -15.33
N ARG A 14 -2.50 14.86 -14.45
CA ARG A 14 -3.73 14.63 -13.72
C ARG A 14 -4.92 15.04 -14.60
N PRO A 15 -5.81 14.11 -15.00
CA PRO A 15 -7.05 14.48 -15.66
C PRO A 15 -7.98 15.22 -14.68
N ASP A 16 -8.86 16.06 -15.22
CA ASP A 16 -9.88 16.72 -14.41
C ASP A 16 -10.99 15.73 -14.02
N LEU A 17 -10.79 15.07 -12.89
CA LEU A 17 -11.78 14.22 -12.24
C LEU A 17 -12.71 15.00 -11.30
N GLY A 18 -12.43 16.28 -11.03
CA GLY A 18 -13.08 17.03 -9.95
C GLY A 18 -12.81 16.47 -8.54
N LEU A 19 -11.88 15.52 -8.40
CA LEU A 19 -11.54 14.84 -7.15
C LEU A 19 -10.01 14.81 -6.97
N THR A 20 -9.55 14.98 -5.73
CA THR A 20 -8.18 14.65 -5.35
C THR A 20 -7.96 13.13 -5.42
N THR A 21 -6.70 12.68 -5.40
CA THR A 21 -6.38 11.25 -5.52
C THR A 21 -6.89 10.49 -4.30
N GLY A 22 -6.76 11.09 -3.12
CA GLY A 22 -7.32 10.53 -1.90
C GLY A 22 -8.85 10.53 -1.89
N GLN A 23 -9.52 11.56 -2.41
CA GLN A 23 -10.98 11.55 -2.60
C GLN A 23 -11.41 10.43 -3.55
N ALA A 24 -10.79 10.33 -4.72
CA ALA A 24 -11.08 9.28 -5.72
C ALA A 24 -10.97 7.88 -5.10
N LEU A 25 -9.84 7.57 -4.44
CA LEU A 25 -9.65 6.29 -3.76
C LEU A 25 -10.67 6.05 -2.64
N THR A 26 -11.04 7.09 -1.89
CA THR A 26 -12.01 6.98 -0.79
C THR A 26 -13.42 6.70 -1.31
N GLU A 27 -13.84 7.35 -2.39
CA GLU A 27 -15.11 7.09 -3.07
C GLU A 27 -15.17 5.66 -3.61
N MET A 28 -14.09 5.19 -4.25
CA MET A 28 -13.99 3.81 -4.73
C MET A 28 -14.15 2.80 -3.58
N LEU A 29 -13.49 3.03 -2.45
CA LEU A 29 -13.59 2.14 -1.28
C LEU A 29 -14.97 2.16 -0.63
N HIS A 30 -15.54 3.35 -0.42
CA HIS A 30 -16.80 3.48 0.30
C HIS A 30 -17.94 2.79 -0.42
N ALA A 31 -17.96 2.85 -1.76
CA ALA A 31 -18.94 2.13 -2.58
C ALA A 31 -18.85 0.59 -2.46
N GLN A 32 -17.75 0.07 -1.91
CA GLN A 32 -17.48 -1.36 -1.77
C GLN A 32 -17.40 -1.78 -0.29
N VAL A 33 -17.83 -0.95 0.65
CA VAL A 33 -17.70 -1.21 2.09
C VAL A 33 -18.48 -2.45 2.55
N HIS A 34 -19.50 -2.87 1.81
CA HIS A 34 -20.24 -4.13 2.06
C HIS A 34 -19.35 -5.36 1.97
N ARG A 35 -18.20 -5.26 1.30
CA ARG A 35 -17.21 -6.33 1.20
C ARG A 35 -16.49 -6.53 2.55
N GLY A 36 -16.14 -5.45 3.23
CA GLY A 36 -15.43 -5.46 4.51
C GLY A 36 -15.45 -4.10 5.21
N PRO A 37 -16.16 -3.96 6.35
CA PRO A 37 -16.31 -2.68 7.06
C PRO A 37 -15.36 -2.51 8.25
N ASP A 38 -14.43 -3.44 8.49
CA ASP A 38 -13.67 -3.47 9.75
C ASP A 38 -12.56 -2.41 9.79
N SER A 39 -11.87 -2.22 8.68
CA SER A 39 -10.80 -1.23 8.56
C SER A 39 -10.61 -0.75 7.13
N ALA A 40 -9.99 0.41 7.00
CA ALA A 40 -9.63 1.00 5.72
C ALA A 40 -8.21 1.58 5.75
N GLY A 41 -7.60 1.65 4.57
CA GLY A 41 -6.30 2.27 4.41
C GLY A 41 -5.97 2.63 2.98
N TRP A 42 -4.96 3.48 2.84
CA TRP A 42 -4.49 4.04 1.59
C TRP A 42 -2.96 4.02 1.54
N ALA A 43 -2.40 3.69 0.37
CA ALA A 43 -1.01 3.89 0.02
C ALA A 43 -1.00 5.01 -1.02
N LEU A 44 -0.41 6.14 -0.64
CA LEU A 44 -0.56 7.41 -1.32
C LEU A 44 0.83 7.85 -1.83
N TYR A 45 0.94 8.13 -3.13
CA TYR A 45 2.23 8.40 -3.77
C TYR A 45 2.33 9.84 -4.26
N LYS A 46 3.26 10.59 -3.67
CA LYS A 46 3.59 11.96 -4.06
C LYS A 46 5.04 12.26 -3.75
N ASN A 47 5.81 12.60 -4.78
CA ASN A 47 7.20 12.97 -4.66
C ASN A 47 7.37 14.08 -3.61
N ILE A 48 8.38 13.90 -2.76
CA ILE A 48 8.83 14.93 -1.82
C ILE A 48 10.14 15.56 -2.34
N HIS A 49 10.82 16.35 -1.51
CA HIS A 49 12.10 16.94 -1.90
C HIS A 49 13.19 15.87 -2.04
N GLU A 50 14.08 16.10 -3.00
CA GLU A 50 15.25 15.24 -3.22
C GLU A 50 16.11 15.14 -1.95
N GLY A 51 16.54 13.92 -1.61
CA GLY A 51 17.32 13.64 -0.41
C GLY A 51 16.51 13.53 0.89
N GLU A 52 15.18 13.64 0.81
CA GLU A 52 14.28 13.36 1.92
C GLU A 52 13.55 12.02 1.71
N ILE A 53 13.18 11.39 2.81
CA ILE A 53 12.28 10.23 2.84
C ILE A 53 11.20 10.43 3.90
N ARG A 54 10.05 9.80 3.72
CA ARG A 54 8.97 9.71 4.69
C ARG A 54 9.05 8.38 5.42
N LEU A 55 8.88 8.43 6.73
CA LEU A 55 8.65 7.25 7.57
C LEU A 55 7.36 7.46 8.34
N ARG A 56 6.58 6.40 8.51
CA ARG A 56 5.43 6.42 9.39
C ARG A 56 5.47 5.24 10.34
N PHE A 57 5.16 5.51 11.59
CA PHE A 57 5.19 4.56 12.69
C PHE A 57 3.81 4.42 13.29
N PHE A 58 3.49 3.22 13.80
CA PHE A 58 2.38 3.09 14.74
C PHE A 58 2.77 3.68 16.09
N ILE A 59 1.78 4.23 16.78
CA ILE A 59 1.93 4.77 18.13
C ILE A 59 0.73 4.36 18.99
N SER A 60 1.01 4.05 20.26
CA SER A 60 -0.03 3.74 21.24
C SER A 60 -0.87 4.98 21.53
N GLN A 61 -2.19 4.79 21.56
CA GLN A 61 -3.15 5.82 21.98
C GLN A 61 -3.45 5.75 23.49
N ASN A 62 -3.01 4.68 24.18
CA ASN A 62 -3.39 4.39 25.56
C ASN A 62 -2.39 4.94 26.60
N GLY A 63 -1.75 6.07 26.29
CA GLY A 63 -0.73 6.71 27.13
C GLY A 63 0.70 6.40 26.71
N GLY A 64 1.66 7.22 27.19
CA GLY A 64 3.08 7.08 26.85
C GLY A 64 3.47 7.58 25.45
N LEU A 65 2.57 8.31 24.77
CA LEU A 65 2.79 8.82 23.41
C LEU A 65 4.10 9.63 23.30
N ASP A 66 4.32 10.57 24.22
CA ASP A 66 5.52 11.41 24.20
C ASP A 66 6.80 10.59 24.38
N GLU A 67 6.77 9.55 25.22
CA GLU A 67 7.91 8.64 25.41
C GLU A 67 8.18 7.79 24.18
N GLU A 68 7.13 7.30 23.51
CA GLU A 68 7.24 6.52 22.29
C GLU A 68 7.78 7.38 21.13
N ILE A 69 7.23 8.57 20.91
CA ILE A 69 7.75 9.54 19.93
C ILE A 69 9.20 9.89 20.25
N LEU A 70 9.56 10.08 21.53
CA LEU A 70 10.94 10.35 21.91
C LEU A 70 11.88 9.18 21.57
N LYS A 71 11.44 7.93 21.73
CA LYS A 71 12.21 6.74 21.32
C LYS A 71 12.42 6.72 19.81
N ILE A 72 11.38 7.00 19.02
CA ILE A 72 11.46 7.08 17.55
C ILE A 72 12.47 8.15 17.13
N LYS A 73 12.35 9.37 17.70
CA LYS A 73 13.27 10.48 17.43
C LYS A 73 14.72 10.12 17.74
N LYS A 74 14.97 9.46 18.87
CA LYS A 74 16.31 8.99 19.25
C LYS A 74 16.84 7.92 18.28
N ALA A 75 16.00 6.99 17.84
CA ALA A 75 16.37 5.96 16.87
C ALA A 75 16.77 6.57 15.52
N LEU A 76 15.96 7.51 15.01
CA LEU A 76 16.26 8.25 13.79
C LEU A 76 17.56 9.05 13.90
N ALA A 77 17.74 9.80 15.00
CA ALA A 77 18.97 10.55 15.24
C ALA A 77 20.21 9.63 15.30
N GLY A 78 20.10 8.47 15.94
CA GLY A 78 21.16 7.46 15.97
C GLY A 78 21.56 6.92 14.59
N GLN A 79 20.63 6.96 13.62
CA GLN A 79 20.89 6.61 12.22
C GLN A 79 21.34 7.80 11.36
N ASN A 80 21.46 9.00 11.93
CA ASN A 80 21.72 10.27 11.22
C ASN A 80 20.59 10.65 10.25
N ALA A 81 19.35 10.32 10.59
CA ALA A 81 18.16 10.81 9.90
C ALA A 81 17.66 12.09 10.59
N GLU A 82 17.83 13.24 9.93
CA GLU A 82 17.45 14.55 10.47
C GLU A 82 15.97 14.82 10.18
N ILE A 83 15.15 14.97 11.23
CA ILE A 83 13.71 15.27 11.08
C ILE A 83 13.51 16.70 10.59
N VAL A 84 12.81 16.85 9.47
CA VAL A 84 12.46 18.14 8.84
C VAL A 84 11.00 18.50 9.11
N GLN A 85 10.14 17.49 9.21
CA GLN A 85 8.72 17.64 9.50
C GLN A 85 8.22 16.43 10.27
N GLU A 86 7.25 16.65 11.15
CA GLU A 86 6.60 15.60 11.91
C GLU A 86 5.10 15.89 12.06
N GLN A 87 4.29 14.83 12.14
CA GLN A 87 2.85 14.94 12.31
C GLN A 87 2.28 13.68 12.96
N VAL A 88 1.37 13.86 13.92
CA VAL A 88 0.54 12.77 14.44
C VAL A 88 -0.78 12.76 13.67
N LEU A 89 -1.16 11.61 13.13
CA LEU A 89 -2.44 11.36 12.47
C LEU A 89 -3.02 10.07 13.03
N GLY A 90 -4.14 10.18 13.75
CA GLY A 90 -4.81 9.06 14.41
C GLY A 90 -3.83 8.20 15.23
N CYS A 91 -3.73 6.91 14.90
CA CYS A 91 -2.85 5.95 15.56
C CYS A 91 -1.40 5.93 15.01
N THR A 92 -1.00 6.94 14.23
CA THR A 92 0.31 6.97 13.57
C THR A 92 1.08 8.27 13.80
N TYR A 93 2.40 8.14 13.78
CA TYR A 93 3.34 9.25 13.79
C TYR A 93 4.14 9.23 12.49
N GLY A 94 3.94 10.25 11.65
CA GLY A 94 4.63 10.44 10.38
C GLY A 94 5.76 11.45 10.52
N VAL A 95 6.91 11.15 9.92
CA VAL A 95 8.06 12.06 9.84
C VAL A 95 8.60 12.12 8.42
N ARG A 96 9.12 13.29 8.08
CA ARG A 96 9.97 13.49 6.90
C ARG A 96 11.37 13.77 7.39
N VAL A 97 12.34 13.03 6.88
CA VAL A 97 13.73 13.13 7.31
C VAL A 97 14.66 13.33 6.12
N LYS A 98 15.73 14.10 6.30
CA LYS A 98 16.86 14.07 5.36
C LYS A 98 17.67 12.81 5.60
N TYR A 99 17.74 11.96 4.58
CA TYR A 99 18.46 10.70 4.65
C TYR A 99 18.79 10.19 3.25
N SER A 100 20.06 9.88 3.02
CA SER A 100 20.57 9.43 1.72
C SER A 100 21.40 8.15 1.81
N ARG A 101 21.32 7.45 2.95
CA ARG A 101 22.06 6.19 3.19
C ARG A 101 21.14 4.98 2.94
N ASP A 102 21.57 3.82 3.41
CA ASP A 102 20.91 2.53 3.22
C ASP A 102 19.54 2.47 3.94
N ILE A 103 18.46 2.49 3.15
CA ILE A 103 17.07 2.46 3.61
C ILE A 103 16.76 1.16 4.37
N GLN A 104 17.33 0.03 3.94
CA GLN A 104 17.11 -1.25 4.60
C GLN A 104 17.66 -1.19 6.03
N LYS A 105 18.91 -0.77 6.20
CA LYS A 105 19.52 -0.60 7.53
C LYS A 105 18.76 0.38 8.41
N LEU A 106 18.33 1.52 7.85
CA LEU A 106 17.52 2.49 8.58
C LEU A 106 16.24 1.82 9.08
N SER A 107 15.49 1.20 8.18
CA SER A 107 14.17 0.64 8.49
C SER A 107 14.24 -0.48 9.53
N TYR A 108 15.20 -1.39 9.47
CA TYR A 108 15.36 -2.46 10.45
C TYR A 108 15.79 -1.89 11.82
N ALA A 109 16.69 -0.90 11.82
CA ALA A 109 17.11 -0.24 13.05
C ALA A 109 15.96 0.47 13.76
N VAL A 110 15.14 1.26 13.04
CA VAL A 110 14.02 1.98 13.65
C VAL A 110 12.81 1.07 13.90
N GLY A 111 12.59 0.06 13.04
CA GLY A 111 11.56 -0.97 13.19
C GLY A 111 11.74 -1.84 14.43
N SER A 112 12.98 -1.99 14.91
CA SER A 112 13.28 -2.66 16.19
C SER A 112 12.81 -1.88 17.43
N VAL A 113 12.51 -0.58 17.27
CA VAL A 113 12.09 0.31 18.37
C VAL A 113 10.57 0.45 18.41
N THR A 114 9.94 0.63 17.25
CA THR A 114 8.48 0.61 17.10
C THR A 114 8.10 0.15 15.69
N GLU A 115 6.87 -0.33 15.54
CA GLU A 115 6.38 -0.86 14.27
C GLU A 115 6.26 0.24 13.20
N LEU A 116 6.88 0.00 12.04
CA LEU A 116 6.83 0.86 10.87
C LEU A 116 5.62 0.53 9.99
N VAL A 117 4.86 1.56 9.66
CA VAL A 117 3.75 1.51 8.70
C VAL A 117 4.27 1.56 7.25
N SER A 118 5.22 2.46 6.97
CA SER A 118 5.83 2.60 5.64
C SER A 118 7.13 3.42 5.66
N VAL A 119 7.96 3.21 4.63
CA VAL A 119 9.11 4.05 4.29
C VAL A 119 9.12 4.31 2.77
N GLY A 120 9.36 5.54 2.35
CA GLY A 120 9.45 5.87 0.91
C GLY A 120 9.90 7.30 0.62
N SER A 121 10.39 7.55 -0.59
CA SER A 121 10.62 8.89 -1.14
C SER A 121 9.31 9.54 -1.62
N SER A 122 8.31 8.73 -1.93
CA SER A 122 7.01 9.16 -2.47
C SER A 122 5.83 8.56 -1.70
N LEU A 123 6.01 7.34 -1.17
CA LEU A 123 4.99 6.57 -0.46
C LEU A 123 4.69 7.13 0.93
N ASP A 124 3.40 7.20 1.22
CA ASP A 124 2.86 7.28 2.57
C ASP A 124 1.69 6.31 2.72
N ILE A 125 1.71 5.48 3.76
CA ILE A 125 0.59 4.59 4.07
C ILE A 125 -0.17 5.13 5.27
N VAL A 126 -1.47 5.34 5.14
CA VAL A 126 -2.36 5.66 6.26
C VAL A 126 -3.42 4.58 6.37
N LYS A 127 -3.60 4.00 7.56
CA LYS A 127 -4.53 2.90 7.80
C LYS A 127 -4.94 2.83 9.26
N ASP A 128 -6.21 2.51 9.50
CA ASP A 128 -6.79 2.41 10.84
C ASP A 128 -8.07 1.54 10.81
N VAL A 129 -8.56 1.20 12.00
CA VAL A 129 -9.86 0.54 12.20
C VAL A 129 -10.98 1.56 11.99
N GLY A 130 -11.98 1.20 11.17
CA GLY A 130 -13.11 2.07 10.84
C GLY A 130 -13.40 2.19 9.34
N LEU A 131 -14.42 2.99 9.03
CA LEU A 131 -14.94 3.15 7.67
C LEU A 131 -14.16 4.21 6.88
N PRO A 132 -14.09 4.09 5.54
CA PRO A 132 -13.35 5.05 4.71
C PRO A 132 -13.73 6.52 4.94
N TYR A 133 -15.02 6.83 5.03
CA TYR A 133 -15.50 8.21 5.21
C TYR A 133 -15.21 8.82 6.59
N ASP A 134 -15.03 7.97 7.61
CA ASP A 134 -14.65 8.43 8.94
C ASP A 134 -13.13 8.67 9.03
N LEU A 135 -12.36 7.78 8.39
CA LEU A 135 -10.90 7.79 8.46
C LEU A 135 -10.27 8.82 7.50
N ALA A 136 -10.80 8.99 6.29
CA ALA A 136 -10.25 9.91 5.30
C ALA A 136 -10.06 11.34 5.82
N PRO A 137 -11.03 12.00 6.48
CA PRO A 137 -10.80 13.34 7.05
C PRO A 137 -9.84 13.31 8.25
N ARG A 138 -9.86 12.24 9.07
CA ARG A 138 -8.99 12.10 10.25
C ARG A 138 -7.51 12.00 9.88
N TYR A 139 -7.21 11.41 8.73
CA TYR A 139 -5.86 11.21 8.21
C TYR A 139 -5.49 12.16 7.06
N ASP A 140 -6.28 13.22 6.84
CA ASP A 140 -6.08 14.22 5.79
C ASP A 140 -6.03 13.66 4.35
N VAL A 141 -6.65 12.50 4.13
CA VAL A 141 -6.65 11.81 2.83
C VAL A 141 -7.37 12.62 1.77
N TYR A 142 -8.44 13.34 2.12
CA TYR A 142 -9.18 14.14 1.14
C TYR A 142 -8.38 15.28 0.51
N ASN A 143 -7.35 15.78 1.20
CA ASN A 143 -6.45 16.80 0.66
C ASN A 143 -5.24 16.21 -0.07
N PHE A 144 -5.11 14.87 -0.10
CA PHE A 144 -4.01 14.22 -0.77
C PHE A 144 -4.19 14.24 -2.29
N ASP A 145 -3.29 14.98 -2.93
CA ASP A 145 -3.24 15.13 -4.38
C ASP A 145 -1.89 14.65 -4.93
N GLY A 146 -1.86 13.40 -5.40
CA GLY A 146 -0.69 12.70 -5.95
C GLY A 146 -1.02 11.98 -7.27
N ASN A 147 -0.08 11.23 -7.82
CA ASN A 147 -0.25 10.68 -9.18
C ASN A 147 -0.94 9.31 -9.21
N HIS A 148 -0.84 8.57 -8.12
CA HIS A 148 -1.43 7.25 -7.99
C HIS A 148 -1.57 6.86 -6.52
N GLY A 149 -2.27 5.77 -6.30
CA GLY A 149 -2.32 5.14 -5.01
C GLY A 149 -3.13 3.85 -5.01
N LEU A 150 -3.02 3.14 -3.90
CA LEU A 150 -3.80 1.94 -3.61
C LEU A 150 -4.69 2.21 -2.41
N ALA A 151 -5.80 1.51 -2.31
CA ALA A 151 -6.68 1.58 -1.16
C ALA A 151 -7.30 0.21 -0.89
N HIS A 152 -7.69 -0.03 0.36
CA HIS A 152 -8.28 -1.29 0.76
C HIS A 152 -9.32 -1.14 1.86
N THR A 153 -10.34 -1.98 1.85
CA THR A 153 -11.16 -2.25 3.04
C THR A 153 -11.12 -3.73 3.42
N ARG A 154 -11.04 -4.00 4.72
CA ARG A 154 -10.81 -5.34 5.27
C ARG A 154 -12.07 -5.94 5.86
N LEU A 155 -12.22 -7.25 5.67
CA LEU A 155 -13.10 -8.10 6.47
C LEU A 155 -12.24 -9.11 7.22
N ALA A 156 -12.18 -9.00 8.54
CA ALA A 156 -11.50 -9.93 9.41
C ALA A 156 -12.32 -11.23 9.52
N THR A 157 -11.74 -12.34 9.07
CA THR A 157 -12.39 -13.66 9.18
C THR A 157 -11.90 -14.47 10.38
N GLU A 158 -10.62 -14.34 10.73
CA GLU A 158 -9.97 -15.17 11.76
C GLU A 158 -8.99 -14.39 12.68
N SER A 159 -8.60 -13.18 12.29
CA SER A 159 -7.59 -12.38 12.99
C SER A 159 -8.19 -11.13 13.62
N GLY A 160 -7.52 -10.60 14.64
CA GLY A 160 -7.95 -9.36 15.30
C GLY A 160 -8.07 -8.19 14.32
N VAL A 161 -8.98 -7.27 14.65
CA VAL A 161 -9.15 -5.99 13.94
C VAL A 161 -8.25 -4.97 14.63
N HIS A 162 -7.09 -4.71 14.02
CA HIS A 162 -6.11 -3.76 14.50
C HIS A 162 -5.57 -2.92 13.33
N PRO A 163 -5.06 -1.70 13.59
CA PRO A 163 -4.45 -0.90 12.54
C PRO A 163 -3.30 -1.61 11.82
N ASN A 164 -2.47 -2.36 12.55
CA ASN A 164 -1.35 -3.10 11.96
C ASN A 164 -1.76 -4.31 11.11
N THR A 165 -2.90 -4.92 11.37
CA THR A 165 -3.46 -6.00 10.54
C THR A 165 -4.23 -5.47 9.33
N SER A 166 -4.42 -4.16 9.24
CA SER A 166 -5.10 -3.50 8.12
C SER A 166 -4.15 -3.31 6.95
N HIS A 167 -4.71 -3.31 5.74
CA HIS A 167 -3.99 -2.96 4.52
C HIS A 167 -3.95 -1.45 4.31
N PRO A 168 -3.06 -0.93 3.44
CA PRO A 168 -2.00 -1.62 2.69
C PRO A 168 -0.80 -2.09 3.52
N PHE A 169 0.02 -2.96 2.93
CA PHE A 169 1.30 -3.41 3.50
C PHE A 169 2.48 -2.91 2.66
N TRP A 170 3.52 -2.43 3.34
CA TRP A 170 4.77 -1.97 2.73
C TRP A 170 5.82 -3.09 2.75
N ALA A 171 6.73 -3.08 1.78
CA ALA A 171 7.84 -4.02 1.69
C ALA A 171 8.93 -3.64 2.70
N SER A 172 8.92 -4.28 3.88
CA SER A 172 9.93 -4.05 4.92
C SER A 172 11.36 -4.15 4.38
N GLY A 173 12.15 -3.09 4.58
CA GLY A 173 13.52 -3.00 4.08
C GLY A 173 13.69 -2.26 2.76
N PHE A 174 12.61 -1.83 2.10
CA PHE A 174 12.67 -1.22 0.76
C PHE A 174 11.90 0.10 0.71
N SER A 175 12.20 0.99 -0.24
CA SER A 175 11.41 2.21 -0.40
C SER A 175 10.25 1.99 -1.38
N ASP A 176 9.13 2.65 -1.12
CA ASP A 176 8.06 2.90 -2.11
C ASP A 176 7.31 1.68 -2.66
N VAL A 177 7.56 0.46 -2.18
CA VAL A 177 6.79 -0.73 -2.58
C VAL A 177 5.67 -1.01 -1.58
N ALA A 178 4.41 -0.93 -2.03
CA ALA A 178 3.24 -1.24 -1.22
C ALA A 178 2.27 -2.16 -1.96
N THR A 179 1.50 -2.97 -1.22
CA THR A 179 0.56 -3.94 -1.79
C THR A 179 -0.77 -3.96 -1.04
N VAL A 180 -1.85 -4.14 -1.80
CA VAL A 180 -3.18 -4.51 -1.30
C VAL A 180 -3.59 -5.85 -1.90
N HIS A 181 -4.24 -6.70 -1.12
CA HIS A 181 -4.48 -8.10 -1.51
C HIS A 181 -5.84 -8.56 -1.01
N ASN A 182 -6.61 -9.17 -1.92
CA ASN A 182 -7.83 -9.89 -1.59
C ASN A 182 -7.61 -11.37 -1.92
N GLY A 183 -7.51 -12.20 -0.88
CA GLY A 183 -7.17 -13.60 -1.07
C GLY A 183 -6.47 -14.20 0.13
N GLN A 184 -5.82 -15.34 -0.13
CA GLN A 184 -4.95 -16.01 0.80
C GLN A 184 -3.80 -16.69 0.04
N ILE A 185 -2.58 -16.53 0.56
CA ILE A 185 -1.38 -17.24 0.08
C ILE A 185 -1.17 -18.50 0.92
N THR A 186 -1.44 -19.68 0.35
CA THR A 186 -1.39 -20.98 1.05
C THR A 186 0.03 -21.44 1.38
N ASN A 187 1.02 -21.03 0.59
CA ASN A 187 2.43 -21.36 0.83
C ASN A 187 3.22 -20.28 1.60
N TYR A 188 2.52 -19.38 2.31
CA TYR A 188 3.09 -18.24 3.04
C TYR A 188 4.34 -18.58 3.87
N TRP A 189 4.24 -19.53 4.79
CA TRP A 189 5.34 -19.86 5.71
C TRP A 189 6.58 -20.41 5.01
N ILE A 190 6.41 -21.08 3.87
CA ILE A 190 7.52 -21.60 3.07
C ILE A 190 8.25 -20.42 2.41
N MET A 191 7.48 -19.52 1.80
CA MET A 191 8.02 -18.36 1.08
C MET A 191 8.66 -17.34 2.03
N ARG A 192 8.03 -17.06 3.18
CA ARG A 192 8.60 -16.22 4.24
C ARG A 192 9.96 -16.74 4.70
N ARG A 193 10.06 -18.02 5.08
CA ARG A 193 11.34 -18.64 5.53
C ARG A 193 12.42 -18.59 4.44
N ARG A 194 12.05 -18.67 3.16
CA ARG A 194 13.00 -18.53 2.04
C ARG A 194 13.57 -17.12 1.94
N LEU A 195 12.77 -16.09 2.23
CA LEU A 195 13.19 -14.69 2.21
C LEU A 195 13.95 -14.31 3.50
N GLU A 196 13.55 -14.82 4.66
CA GLU A 196 14.30 -14.64 5.93
C GLU A 196 15.72 -15.20 5.82
N ARG A 197 15.91 -16.37 5.18
CA ARG A 197 17.24 -16.93 4.90
C ARG A 197 18.09 -16.07 3.95
N ARG A 198 17.47 -15.12 3.25
CA ARG A 198 18.13 -14.14 2.36
C ARG A 198 18.30 -12.78 3.04
N GLY A 199 18.01 -12.69 4.35
CA GLY A 199 18.19 -11.47 5.14
C GLY A 199 17.01 -10.50 5.10
N MET A 200 15.84 -10.92 4.61
CA MET A 200 14.64 -10.07 4.64
C MET A 200 13.93 -10.19 6.00
N GLU A 201 13.53 -9.07 6.58
CA GLU A 201 12.73 -9.02 7.80
C GLU A 201 11.25 -8.75 7.50
N PHE A 202 10.38 -9.18 8.41
CA PHE A 202 8.93 -9.03 8.33
C PHE A 202 8.41 -8.55 9.69
N GLN A 203 7.47 -7.61 9.67
CA GLN A 203 6.89 -7.01 10.87
C GLN A 203 5.61 -7.69 11.33
N THR A 204 4.91 -8.35 10.41
CA THR A 204 3.59 -8.95 10.66
C THR A 204 3.54 -10.40 10.20
N GLU A 205 2.50 -11.12 10.60
CA GLU A 205 2.19 -12.47 10.07
C GLU A 205 1.22 -12.42 8.88
N ASN A 206 0.99 -11.23 8.30
CA ASN A 206 0.07 -11.08 7.18
C ASN A 206 0.72 -11.55 5.88
N ASP A 207 -0.01 -12.35 5.11
CA ASP A 207 0.46 -12.85 3.82
C ASP A 207 0.63 -11.77 2.74
N THR A 208 0.03 -10.61 2.94
CA THR A 208 0.16 -9.49 2.02
C THR A 208 1.53 -8.81 2.14
N GLU A 209 2.10 -8.79 3.35
CA GLU A 209 3.48 -8.32 3.55
C GLU A 209 4.48 -9.21 2.79
N LEU A 210 4.21 -10.52 2.72
CA LEU A 210 5.00 -11.44 1.90
C LEU A 210 5.01 -11.04 0.42
N ILE A 211 3.88 -10.64 -0.14
CA ILE A 211 3.80 -10.21 -1.54
C ILE A 211 4.68 -8.98 -1.75
N ALA A 212 4.54 -7.96 -0.89
CA ALA A 212 5.31 -6.73 -1.00
C ALA A 212 6.82 -6.99 -0.91
N VAL A 213 7.27 -7.74 0.10
CA VAL A 213 8.70 -8.07 0.29
C VAL A 213 9.21 -8.98 -0.83
N TYR A 214 8.42 -9.93 -1.33
CA TYR A 214 8.79 -10.78 -2.46
C TYR A 214 9.09 -9.95 -3.71
N LEU A 215 8.18 -9.04 -4.07
CA LEU A 215 8.33 -8.20 -5.27
C LEU A 215 9.54 -7.27 -5.13
N ALA A 216 9.65 -6.59 -4.00
CA ALA A 216 10.79 -5.69 -3.73
C ALA A 216 12.13 -6.44 -3.70
N TYR A 217 12.16 -7.64 -3.12
CA TYR A 217 13.35 -8.50 -3.13
C TYR A 217 13.74 -8.88 -4.56
N LYS A 218 12.80 -9.34 -5.39
CA LYS A 218 13.10 -9.69 -6.80
C LYS A 218 13.68 -8.49 -7.56
N MET A 219 13.09 -7.30 -7.37
CA MET A 219 13.60 -6.06 -7.96
C MET A 219 15.01 -5.72 -7.47
N SER A 220 15.30 -5.92 -6.19
CA SER A 220 16.66 -5.73 -5.63
C SER A 220 17.71 -6.68 -6.20
N GLN A 221 17.27 -7.82 -6.76
CA GLN A 221 18.14 -8.79 -7.45
C GLN A 221 18.25 -8.51 -8.96
N GLY A 222 17.73 -7.37 -9.44
CA GLY A 222 17.82 -6.93 -10.83
C GLY A 222 16.66 -7.35 -11.74
N ALA A 223 15.59 -7.95 -11.19
CA ALA A 223 14.38 -8.21 -11.97
C ALA A 223 13.60 -6.91 -12.22
N SER A 224 12.90 -6.83 -13.36
CA SER A 224 11.87 -5.80 -13.56
C SER A 224 10.67 -6.07 -12.65
N LEU A 225 9.84 -5.05 -12.38
CA LEU A 225 8.57 -5.27 -11.68
C LEU A 225 7.65 -6.23 -12.46
N GLU A 226 7.68 -6.15 -13.78
CA GLU A 226 6.93 -7.05 -14.65
C GLU A 226 7.37 -8.52 -14.49
N ASP A 227 8.68 -8.78 -14.47
CA ASP A 227 9.22 -10.11 -14.19
C ASP A 227 8.87 -10.59 -12.78
N ALA A 228 8.92 -9.68 -11.79
CA ALA A 228 8.55 -10.00 -10.42
C ALA A 228 7.07 -10.41 -10.33
N LEU A 229 6.16 -9.67 -10.98
CA LEU A 229 4.73 -10.00 -11.10
C LEU A 229 4.53 -11.36 -11.78
N ARG A 230 5.18 -11.59 -12.92
CA ARG A 230 5.12 -12.86 -13.65
C ARG A 230 5.56 -14.03 -12.77
N THR A 231 6.73 -13.93 -12.14
CA THR A 231 7.23 -15.01 -11.26
C THR A 231 6.40 -15.20 -10.00
N SER A 232 5.70 -14.17 -9.52
CA SER A 232 4.80 -14.30 -8.38
C SER A 232 3.64 -15.26 -8.65
N LEU A 233 3.14 -15.33 -9.90
CA LEU A 233 2.08 -16.25 -10.30
C LEU A 233 2.53 -17.71 -10.33
N GLU A 234 3.85 -17.95 -10.43
CA GLU A 234 4.46 -19.28 -10.41
C GLU A 234 4.85 -19.69 -8.99
N ASP A 235 5.41 -18.76 -8.22
CA ASP A 235 5.99 -19.00 -6.90
C ASP A 235 4.96 -18.96 -5.75
N LEU A 236 3.91 -18.13 -5.86
CA LEU A 236 2.87 -17.99 -4.84
C LEU A 236 1.71 -18.95 -5.12
N ASP A 237 1.31 -19.69 -4.09
CA ASP A 237 0.19 -20.62 -4.16
C ASP A 237 -1.00 -20.07 -3.35
N GLY A 238 -2.21 -20.32 -3.81
CA GLY A 238 -3.45 -19.89 -3.15
C GLY A 238 -4.49 -19.29 -4.09
N THR A 239 -5.43 -18.53 -3.51
CA THR A 239 -6.46 -17.79 -4.26
C THR A 239 -6.29 -16.32 -3.95
N PHE A 240 -5.82 -15.54 -4.91
CA PHE A 240 -5.42 -14.17 -4.70
C PHE A 240 -5.62 -13.27 -5.92
N SER A 241 -6.02 -12.05 -5.61
CA SER A 241 -5.97 -10.89 -6.48
C SER A 241 -5.26 -9.80 -5.69
N TYR A 242 -4.17 -9.26 -6.20
CA TYR A 242 -3.45 -8.18 -5.52
C TYR A 242 -3.10 -7.04 -6.47
N LEU A 243 -2.95 -5.85 -5.91
CA LEU A 243 -2.36 -4.68 -6.56
C LEU A 243 -1.07 -4.33 -5.84
N VAL A 244 -0.06 -3.93 -6.60
CA VAL A 244 1.21 -3.39 -6.11
C VAL A 244 1.39 -1.99 -6.66
N ALA A 245 2.01 -1.11 -5.87
CA ALA A 245 2.45 0.20 -6.29
C ALA A 245 3.93 0.37 -5.97
N THR A 246 4.61 1.10 -6.84
CA THR A 246 6.00 1.57 -6.69
C THR A 246 6.03 3.08 -6.85
N GLU A 247 7.20 3.72 -6.83
CA GLU A 247 7.34 5.17 -6.97
C GLU A 247 6.62 5.75 -8.21
N ASP A 248 6.54 5.00 -9.30
CA ASP A 248 6.01 5.49 -10.58
C ASP A 248 4.94 4.60 -11.24
N SER A 249 4.66 3.44 -10.68
CA SER A 249 3.87 2.40 -11.36
C SER A 249 2.87 1.71 -10.44
N ILE A 250 1.76 1.25 -11.02
CA ILE A 250 0.81 0.30 -10.42
C ILE A 250 0.80 -0.98 -11.25
N GLY A 251 0.84 -2.13 -10.59
CA GLY A 251 0.64 -3.43 -11.22
C GLY A 251 -0.44 -4.25 -10.52
N TYR A 252 -0.89 -5.30 -11.21
CA TYR A 252 -1.77 -6.31 -10.63
C TYR A 252 -1.26 -7.72 -10.94
N ALA A 253 -1.68 -8.68 -10.12
CA ALA A 253 -1.65 -10.09 -10.48
C ALA A 253 -2.92 -10.80 -9.99
N LYS A 254 -3.38 -11.76 -10.78
CA LYS A 254 -4.57 -12.57 -10.54
C LYS A 254 -4.25 -14.04 -10.70
N ASP A 255 -4.55 -14.82 -9.66
CA ASP A 255 -4.23 -16.23 -9.59
C ASP A 255 -4.94 -17.07 -10.67
N LYS A 256 -4.55 -18.35 -10.77
CA LYS A 256 -5.07 -19.29 -11.78
C LYS A 256 -6.54 -19.63 -11.63
N LEU A 257 -7.06 -19.66 -10.40
CA LEU A 257 -8.47 -19.93 -10.12
C LEU A 257 -9.32 -18.67 -10.30
N ALA A 258 -8.73 -17.48 -10.18
CA ALA A 258 -9.40 -16.20 -10.37
C ALA A 258 -10.67 -16.05 -9.51
N ALA A 259 -10.69 -16.67 -8.33
CA ALA A 259 -11.85 -16.67 -7.45
C ALA A 259 -12.13 -15.30 -6.79
N LYS A 260 -11.16 -14.40 -6.85
CA LYS A 260 -11.21 -13.07 -6.22
C LYS A 260 -11.45 -12.03 -7.33
N PRO A 261 -12.60 -11.35 -7.33
CA PRO A 261 -12.98 -10.48 -8.43
C PRO A 261 -12.04 -9.27 -8.51
N MET A 262 -11.78 -8.85 -9.74
CA MET A 262 -11.00 -7.66 -10.06
C MET A 262 -11.52 -7.11 -11.38
N VAL A 263 -11.88 -5.84 -11.40
CA VAL A 263 -12.37 -5.12 -12.57
C VAL A 263 -11.45 -3.94 -12.81
N LYS A 264 -11.14 -3.66 -14.07
CA LYS A 264 -10.38 -2.50 -14.48
C LYS A 264 -11.14 -1.64 -15.49
N TYR A 265 -10.88 -0.35 -15.45
CA TYR A 265 -11.23 0.62 -16.47
C TYR A 265 -9.97 1.37 -16.86
N GLU A 266 -9.76 1.52 -18.16
CA GLU A 266 -8.57 2.14 -18.71
C GLU A 266 -8.95 3.05 -19.87
N ASP A 267 -8.43 4.28 -19.87
CA ASP A 267 -8.45 5.18 -21.02
C ASP A 267 -7.04 5.77 -21.24
N ASP A 268 -6.94 6.79 -22.10
CA ASP A 268 -5.68 7.44 -22.44
C ASP A 268 -5.04 8.15 -21.22
N ASP A 269 -5.84 8.58 -20.24
CA ASP A 269 -5.37 9.42 -19.14
C ASP A 269 -5.17 8.65 -17.84
N LEU A 270 -5.88 7.52 -17.63
CA LEU A 270 -5.78 6.78 -16.37
C LEU A 270 -6.04 5.29 -16.49
N ILE A 271 -5.64 4.58 -15.44
CA ILE A 271 -6.08 3.23 -15.11
C ILE A 271 -6.71 3.25 -13.72
N ALA A 272 -7.90 2.67 -13.59
CA ALA A 272 -8.59 2.43 -12.33
C ALA A 272 -8.90 0.94 -12.17
N ILE A 273 -8.62 0.38 -11.00
CA ILE A 273 -8.84 -1.03 -10.69
C ILE A 273 -9.61 -1.12 -9.38
N ALA A 274 -10.60 -1.99 -9.31
CA ALA A 274 -11.38 -2.25 -8.10
C ALA A 274 -11.78 -3.73 -8.00
N SER A 275 -12.26 -4.16 -6.84
CA SER A 275 -12.86 -5.49 -6.71
C SER A 275 -14.19 -5.61 -7.44
N GLU A 276 -14.95 -4.52 -7.51
CA GLU A 276 -16.26 -4.44 -8.15
C GLU A 276 -16.39 -3.16 -8.98
N GLU A 277 -17.19 -3.23 -10.04
CA GLU A 277 -17.45 -2.11 -10.96
C GLU A 277 -18.03 -0.88 -10.24
N VAL A 278 -18.83 -1.08 -9.19
CA VAL A 278 -19.42 0.01 -8.39
C VAL A 278 -18.38 0.95 -7.79
N GLY A 279 -17.16 0.47 -7.53
CA GLY A 279 -16.07 1.31 -7.08
C GLY A 279 -15.59 2.28 -8.16
N ILE A 280 -15.40 1.77 -9.38
CA ILE A 280 -14.93 2.56 -10.53
C ILE A 280 -16.02 3.55 -10.97
N ASN A 281 -17.28 3.13 -10.97
CA ASN A 281 -18.41 3.98 -11.37
C ASN A 281 -18.56 5.25 -10.51
N ARG A 282 -18.02 5.27 -9.29
CA ARG A 282 -17.98 6.49 -8.45
C ARG A 282 -17.11 7.59 -9.00
N LEU A 283 -16.11 7.26 -9.80
CA LEU A 283 -15.22 8.24 -10.41
C LEU A 283 -15.87 8.96 -11.60
N PHE A 284 -16.90 8.36 -12.20
CA PHE A 284 -17.52 8.84 -13.44
C PHE A 284 -19.05 8.81 -13.38
N PRO A 285 -19.67 9.61 -12.50
CA PRO A 285 -21.11 9.60 -12.32
C PRO A 285 -21.85 9.91 -13.62
N GLY A 286 -22.79 9.04 -14.00
CA GLY A 286 -23.64 9.20 -15.19
C GLY A 286 -22.97 8.81 -16.51
N ARG A 287 -21.76 8.23 -16.49
CA ARG A 287 -21.07 7.71 -17.67
C ARG A 287 -21.07 6.18 -17.66
N ALA A 288 -21.45 5.55 -18.77
CA ALA A 288 -21.22 4.12 -18.98
C ALA A 288 -19.73 3.89 -19.26
N LEU A 289 -19.12 2.94 -18.54
CA LEU A 289 -17.70 2.64 -18.64
C LEU A 289 -17.50 1.30 -19.33
N ASP A 290 -16.52 1.23 -20.21
CA ASP A 290 -16.07 -0.03 -20.81
C ASP A 290 -15.10 -0.72 -19.84
N THR A 291 -15.67 -1.39 -18.85
CA THR A 291 -14.89 -2.10 -17.82
C THR A 291 -14.62 -3.53 -18.24
N THR A 292 -13.45 -4.05 -17.85
CA THR A 292 -13.04 -5.43 -18.15
C THR A 292 -12.50 -6.10 -16.90
N GLU A 293 -12.73 -7.41 -16.79
CA GLU A 293 -12.11 -8.22 -15.73
C GLU A 293 -10.85 -8.91 -16.28
N PRO A 294 -9.68 -8.76 -15.64
CA PRO A 294 -8.49 -9.50 -16.03
C PRO A 294 -8.73 -11.02 -16.02
N PRO A 295 -8.25 -11.74 -17.06
CA PRO A 295 -8.37 -13.19 -17.11
C PRO A 295 -7.61 -13.89 -15.97
N PRO A 296 -7.93 -15.17 -15.67
CA PRO A 296 -7.15 -15.97 -14.74
C PRO A 296 -5.70 -16.13 -15.18
N LEU A 297 -4.79 -16.25 -14.21
CA LEU A 297 -3.34 -16.37 -14.45
C LEU A 297 -2.78 -15.22 -15.30
N THR A 298 -3.15 -13.99 -14.95
CA THR A 298 -2.64 -12.79 -15.63
C THR A 298 -2.05 -11.80 -14.64
N TYR A 299 -1.16 -10.97 -15.17
CA TYR A 299 -0.61 -9.81 -14.51
C TYR A 299 -0.62 -8.63 -15.48
N GLY A 300 -0.44 -7.43 -14.96
CA GLY A 300 -0.28 -6.23 -15.78
C GLY A 300 0.38 -5.12 -14.99
N LEU A 301 0.92 -4.16 -15.73
CA LEU A 301 1.70 -3.06 -15.20
C LEU A 301 1.38 -1.79 -15.99
N TRP A 302 1.19 -0.69 -15.28
CA TRP A 302 1.08 0.64 -15.85
C TRP A 302 2.05 1.56 -15.13
N SER A 303 2.74 2.39 -15.90
CA SER A 303 3.62 3.43 -15.40
C SER A 303 3.03 4.80 -15.69
N ARG A 304 3.48 5.79 -14.91
CA ARG A 304 3.21 7.21 -15.14
C ARG A 304 3.87 7.76 -16.41
N SER A 305 5.00 7.17 -16.85
CA SER A 305 5.78 7.64 -18.01
C SER A 305 5.33 7.01 -19.32
#